data_AF-A0A4Y4EWU8-F1
#
_entry.id   AF-A0A4Y4EWU8-F1
#
_cell.length_a   1.000
_cell.length_b   1.000
_cell.length_c   1.000
_cell.angle_alpha   90.00
_cell.angle_beta   90.00
_cell.angle_gamma   90.00
#
_symmetry.space_group_name_H-M   'P 1'
#
loop_
_entity.id
_entity.type
_entity.pdbx_description
1 polymer ?
#
loop_
_entity_poly.entity_id
_entity_poly.type
_entity_poly.pdbx_seq_one_letter_code
_entity_poly.pdbx_strand_id
1 'polypeptide(L)' 'MGRLTAIEGQNGGEVTLSGHPVAVAPGNSGTLACSEHVAHQGHGLDWQFGGHTAFYSAFQYEAA' A
#
# COMPACT_ATOMS: atom_id res chain seq x y z
N MET A 1 -12.49 4.55 9.34
CA MET A 1 -11.09 4.92 9.02
C MET A 1 -10.39 3.68 8.53
N GLY A 2 -9.83 3.69 7.31
CA GLY A 2 -9.24 2.51 6.71
C GLY A 2 -7.80 2.26 7.15
N ARG A 3 -7.43 1.00 7.40
CA ARG A 3 -6.07 0.60 7.79
C ARG A 3 -5.47 -0.34 6.75
N LEU A 4 -4.20 -0.10 6.44
CA LEU A 4 -3.33 -0.93 5.62
C LEU A 4 -2.22 -1.48 6.50
N THR A 5 -1.97 -2.77 6.40
CA THR A 5 -0.93 -3.45 7.17
C THR A 5 0.00 -4.18 6.22
N ALA A 6 1.31 -4.03 6.41
CA ALA A 6 2.30 -4.73 5.62
C ALA A 6 2.08 -6.26 5.70
N ILE A 7 2.22 -6.95 4.57
CA ILE A 7 2.14 -8.40 4.54
C ILE A 7 3.45 -8.95 5.12
N GLU A 8 3.33 -9.86 6.08
CA GLU A 8 4.48 -10.58 6.63
C GLU A 8 4.98 -11.65 5.63
N GLY A 9 6.25 -11.52 5.27
CA GLY A 9 7.01 -12.50 4.51
C GLY A 9 7.58 -13.60 5.40
N GLN A 10 8.40 -14.46 4.79
CA GLN A 10 9.02 -15.56 5.52
C GLN A 10 9.87 -15.05 6.69
N ASN A 11 9.81 -15.77 7.82
CA ASN A 11 10.48 -15.39 9.07
C ASN A 11 10.08 -14.00 9.62
N GLY A 12 8.88 -13.50 9.26
CA GLY A 12 8.42 -12.17 9.67
C GLY A 12 9.12 -11.02 8.94
N GLY A 13 9.83 -11.31 7.85
CA GLY A 13 10.46 -10.28 7.02
C GLY A 13 9.45 -9.48 6.21
N GLU A 14 9.80 -8.28 5.78
CA GLU A 14 8.94 -7.45 4.95
C GLU A 14 8.87 -7.97 3.50
N VAL A 15 7.71 -7.90 2.86
CA VAL A 15 7.55 -8.20 1.44
C VAL A 15 7.72 -6.93 0.62
N THR A 16 8.86 -6.83 -0.07
CA THR A 16 9.21 -5.66 -0.90
C THR A 16 9.09 -5.96 -2.40
N LEU A 17 8.56 -5.02 -3.16
CA LEU A 17 8.58 -5.01 -4.63
C LEU A 17 9.67 -4.04 -5.12
N SER A 18 10.62 -4.54 -5.91
CA SER A 18 11.73 -3.75 -6.48
C SER A 18 11.61 -3.66 -8.01
N GLY A 19 12.06 -2.55 -8.60
CA GLY A 19 12.07 -2.37 -10.07
C GLY A 19 10.69 -2.15 -10.71
N HIS A 20 9.70 -1.74 -9.92
CA HIS A 20 8.34 -1.54 -10.40
C HIS A 20 8.17 -0.17 -11.10
N PRO A 21 7.47 -0.10 -12.26
CA PRO A 21 7.41 1.10 -13.09
C PRO A 21 6.53 2.24 -12.55
N VAL A 22 5.79 2.02 -11.46
CA VAL A 22 4.83 2.98 -10.88
C VAL A 22 5.21 3.31 -9.43
N ALA A 23 6.50 3.20 -9.09
CA ALA A 23 6.97 3.67 -7.79
C ALA A 23 6.76 5.19 -7.74
N VAL A 24 6.10 5.69 -6.69
CA VAL A 24 5.86 7.14 -6.51
C VAL A 24 7.19 7.91 -6.48
N ALA A 25 8.30 7.22 -6.15
CA ALA A 25 9.67 7.69 -6.35
C ALA A 25 10.51 6.57 -7.02
N PRO A 26 11.08 6.80 -8.22
CA PRO A 26 12.03 5.87 -8.84
C PRO A 26 13.15 5.47 -7.88
N GLY A 27 13.61 4.21 -7.94
CA GLY A 27 14.70 3.70 -7.09
C GLY A 27 14.30 3.27 -5.68
N ASN A 28 13.06 3.51 -5.24
CA ASN A 28 12.56 3.04 -3.94
C ASN A 28 11.84 1.70 -4.07
N SER A 29 12.16 0.77 -3.17
CA SER A 29 11.30 -0.39 -2.93
C SER A 29 9.99 0.08 -2.34
N GLY A 30 8.89 -0.62 -2.64
CA GLY A 30 7.67 -0.42 -1.85
C GLY A 30 7.17 -1.71 -1.25
N THR A 31 6.38 -1.52 -0.21
CA THR A 31 5.90 -2.56 0.69
C THR A 31 4.55 -3.05 0.21
N LEU A 32 4.41 -4.36 0.07
CA LEU A 32 3.11 -4.99 -0.15
C LEU A 32 2.32 -5.00 1.15
N ALA A 33 1.08 -4.53 1.06
CA ALA A 33 0.16 -4.42 2.18
C ALA A 33 -1.18 -5.07 1.87
N CYS A 34 -1.92 -5.41 2.92
CA CYS A 34 -3.30 -5.84 2.84
C CYS A 34 -4.20 -4.80 3.49
N SER A 35 -5.31 -4.47 2.83
CA SER A 35 -6.34 -3.63 3.44
C SER A 35 -7.11 -4.44 4.49
N GLU A 36 -7.18 -3.99 5.72
CA GLU A 36 -7.93 -4.71 6.75
C GLU A 36 -9.41 -4.38 6.71
N HIS A 37 -9.74 -3.09 6.62
CA HIS A 37 -11.11 -2.62 6.61
C HIS A 37 -11.16 -1.24 5.98
N VAL A 38 -11.63 -1.12 4.73
CA VAL A 38 -11.90 0.16 4.08
C VAL A 38 -13.40 0.40 4.13
N ALA A 39 -13.79 1.53 4.70
CA ALA A 39 -15.18 1.97 4.73
C ALA A 39 -15.23 3.41 4.22
N HIS A 40 -16.02 3.64 3.18
CA HIS A 40 -16.30 4.97 2.67
C HIS A 40 -17.81 5.21 2.73
N GLN A 41 -18.19 6.30 3.41
CA GLN A 41 -19.55 6.80 3.46
C GLN A 41 -19.54 8.27 3.05
N GLY A 42 -20.10 8.56 1.88
CA GLY A 42 -20.17 9.92 1.36
C GLY A 42 -20.83 9.97 -0.02
N HIS A 43 -21.54 11.07 -0.30
CA HIS A 43 -22.13 11.34 -1.63
C HIS A 43 -22.98 10.19 -2.22
N GLY A 44 -23.68 9.43 -1.38
CA GLY A 44 -24.50 8.29 -1.80
C GLY A 44 -23.71 7.01 -2.13
N LEU A 45 -22.40 7.01 -1.88
CA LEU A 45 -21.54 5.83 -1.97
C LEU A 45 -21.31 5.30 -0.55
N ASP A 46 -21.80 4.09 -0.30
CA ASP A 46 -21.57 3.35 0.94
C ASP A 46 -20.94 2.01 0.59
N TRP A 47 -19.61 1.93 0.72
CA TRP A 47 -18.86 0.73 0.38
C TRP A 47 -17.98 0.30 1.54
N GLN A 48 -17.97 -1.01 1.76
CA GLN A 48 -17.16 -1.66 2.77
C GLN A 48 -16.42 -2.84 2.14
N PHE A 49 -15.10 -2.81 2.17
CA PHE A 49 -14.25 -3.86 1.59
C PHE A 49 -12.96 -4.06 2.39
N GLY A 50 -12.40 -5.26 2.31
CA GLY A 50 -11.19 -5.67 3.03
C GLY A 50 -10.56 -6.88 2.33
N GLY A 51 -9.32 -7.23 2.70
CA GLY A 51 -8.59 -8.33 2.07
C GLY A 51 -8.02 -8.02 0.68
N HIS A 52 -8.02 -6.76 0.24
CA HIS A 52 -7.44 -6.37 -1.03
C HIS A 52 -5.94 -6.08 -0.89
N THR A 53 -5.17 -6.52 -1.88
CA THR A 53 -3.75 -6.19 -2.01
C THR A 53 -3.57 -4.72 -2.32
N ALA A 54 -2.64 -4.09 -1.62
CA ALA A 54 -2.24 -2.72 -1.83
C ALA A 54 -0.71 -2.60 -1.78
N PHE A 55 -0.21 -1.44 -2.17
CA PHE A 55 1.20 -1.12 -2.20
C PHE A 55 1.39 0.30 -1.68
N TYR A 56 2.40 0.51 -0.84
CA TYR A 56 2.85 1.84 -0.45
C TYR A 56 4.38 1.92 -0.51
N SER A 57 4.90 3.10 -0.80
CA SER A 57 6.34 3.38 -0.73
C SER A 57 6.55 4.67 0.04
N ALA A 58 7.76 4.86 0.57
CA ALA A 58 8.17 6.20 0.97
C ALA A 58 8.06 7.14 -0.23
N PHE A 59 7.59 8.37 0.03
CA PHE A 59 7.61 9.44 -0.95
C PHE A 59 8.85 10.31 -0.71
N GLN A 60 9.67 10.47 -1.74
CA GLN A 60 10.82 11.38 -1.72
C GLN A 60 10.72 12.33 -2.91
N TYR A 61 10.85 13.62 -2.64
CA TYR A 61 10.95 14.63 -3.69
C TYR A 61 12.33 14.51 -4.34
N GLU A 62 12.40 14.17 -5.61
CA GLU A 62 13.61 14.36 -6.41
C GLU A 62 13.58 15.80 -6.95
N ALA A 63 14.42 16.67 -6.38
CA ALA A 63 14.75 17.93 -7.03
C ALA A 63 15.83 17.61 -8.08
N ALA A 64 15.49 17.82 -9.35
CA ALA A 64 16.43 17.75 -10.46
C ALA A 64 17.51 18.84 -10.36
#